data_AF-Q12S56-F1
#
_entry.id   AF-Q12S56-F1
#
_cell.length_a   1.000
_cell.length_b   1.000
_cell.length_c   1.000
_cell.angle_alpha   90.00
_cell.angle_beta   90.00
_cell.angle_gamma   90.00
#
_symmetry.space_group_name_H-M   'P 1'
#
loop_
_entity.id
_entity.type
_entity.pdbx_description
1 polymer ?
#
loop_
_entity_poly.entity_id
_entity_poly.type
_entity_poly.pdbx_seq_one_letter_code
_entity_poly.pdbx_strand_id
1 'polypeptide(L)'
;MALSLNQALNQGSLGLLVKETRNKAALTQEVAAMLCGVTKKTLIRVEKGEDVYISTVFKILNGLGINIVAGQHSDANASGWY
;
A
#
# COMPACT_ATOMS: atom_id res chain seq x y z
N MET A 1 -2.54 13.95 -9.51
CA MET A 1 -1.11 13.59 -9.62
C MET A 1 -0.92 12.23 -8.95
N ALA A 2 -0.98 11.16 -9.75
CA ALA A 2 -0.78 9.79 -9.27
C ALA A 2 0.71 9.62 -8.92
N LEU A 3 0.99 9.04 -7.75
CA LEU A 3 2.35 8.61 -7.43
C LEU A 3 2.67 7.45 -8.35
N SER A 4 3.51 7.70 -9.35
CA SER A 4 4.05 6.62 -10.17
C SER A 4 5.07 5.89 -9.31
N LEU A 5 4.64 4.81 -8.66
CA LEU A 5 5.53 3.83 -8.04
C LEU A 5 6.26 3.09 -9.16
N ASN A 6 7.28 3.71 -9.75
CA ASN A 6 8.25 3.03 -10.63
C ASN A 6 9.20 2.11 -9.83
N GLN A 7 8.78 1.70 -8.63
CA GLN A 7 9.51 0.81 -7.74
C GLN A 7 8.75 -0.51 -7.63
N ALA A 8 9.50 -1.61 -7.54
CA ALA A 8 8.93 -2.93 -7.35
C ALA A 8 7.99 -2.96 -6.13
N LEU A 9 6.80 -3.54 -6.30
CA LEU A 9 5.82 -3.69 -5.24
C LEU A 9 6.41 -4.47 -4.06
N ASN A 10 6.56 -3.80 -2.93
CA ASN A 10 7.02 -4.36 -1.66
C ASN A 10 6.36 -3.63 -0.48
N GLN A 11 6.54 -4.17 0.73
CA GLN A 11 5.99 -3.63 1.98
C GLN A 11 6.32 -2.14 2.22
N GLY A 12 7.54 -1.69 1.90
CA GLY A 12 7.94 -0.29 2.03
C GLY A 12 7.23 0.63 1.04
N SER A 13 7.15 0.22 -0.23
CA SER A 13 6.43 0.98 -1.27
C SER A 13 4.93 1.09 -0.95
N LEU A 14 4.31 0.03 -0.41
CA LEU A 14 2.92 0.06 0.04
C LEU A 14 2.72 0.95 1.27
N GLY A 15 3.62 0.86 2.24
CA GLY A 15 3.59 1.72 3.42
C GLY A 15 3.70 3.21 3.06
N LEU A 16 4.56 3.54 2.10
CA LEU A 16 4.70 4.90 1.59
C LEU A 16 3.41 5.39 0.92
N LEU A 17 2.79 4.56 0.07
CA LEU A 17 1.51 4.89 -0.58
C LEU A 17 0.41 5.20 0.45
N VAL A 18 0.31 4.39 1.51
CA VAL A 18 -0.64 4.61 2.62
C VAL A 18 -0.36 5.96 3.29
N LYS A 19 0.90 6.23 3.63
CA LYS A 19 1.32 7.48 4.30
C LYS A 19 1.01 8.71 3.45
N GLU A 20 1.31 8.66 2.16
CA GLU A 20 1.09 9.77 1.23
C GLU A 20 -0.40 10.00 0.99
N THR A 21 -1.19 8.94 0.85
CA THR A 21 -2.65 9.05 0.74
C THR A 21 -3.23 9.70 2.00
N ARG A 22 -2.80 9.26 3.19
CA ARG A 22 -3.22 9.88 4.46
C ARG A 22 -2.84 11.37 4.52
N ASN A 23 -1.61 11.71 4.17
CA ASN A 23 -1.13 13.10 4.19
C ASN A 23 -1.90 13.99 3.19
N LYS A 24 -2.20 13.48 1.99
CA LYS A 24 -3.02 14.20 0.99
C LYS A 24 -4.43 14.48 1.49
N ALA A 25 -4.98 13.60 2.32
CA ALA A 25 -6.27 13.79 2.98
C ALA A 25 -6.17 14.65 4.26
N ALA A 26 -4.99 15.17 4.60
CA ALA A 26 -4.72 15.93 5.83
C ALA A 26 -5.13 15.21 7.13
N LEU A 27 -5.11 13.87 7.11
CA LEU A 27 -5.49 13.06 8.27
C LEU A 27 -4.29 12.83 9.19
N THR A 28 -4.51 12.96 10.50
CA THR A 28 -3.56 12.44 11.48
C THR A 28 -3.57 10.92 11.48
N GLN A 29 -2.50 10.30 11.97
CA GLN A 29 -2.45 8.84 12.11
C GLN A 29 -3.55 8.29 13.03
N GLU A 30 -3.96 9.06 14.04
CA GLU A 30 -5.05 8.66 14.94
C GLU A 30 -6.39 8.59 14.19
N VAL A 31 -6.73 9.66 13.45
CA VAL A 31 -7.99 9.74 12.70
C VAL A 31 -8.04 8.69 11.58
N ALA A 32 -6.96 8.54 10.82
CA ALA A 32 -6.89 7.53 9.77
C ALA A 32 -7.00 6.10 10.32
N ALA A 33 -6.35 5.81 11.45
CA ALA A 33 -6.44 4.51 12.10
C ALA A 33 -7.88 4.20 12.54
N MET A 34 -8.57 5.18 13.13
CA MET A 34 -9.98 5.08 13.51
C MET A 34 -10.88 4.81 12.29
N LEU A 35 -10.71 5.55 11.19
CA LEU A 35 -11.45 5.34 9.95
C LEU A 35 -11.24 3.93 9.37
N CYS A 36 -10.01 3.42 9.47
CA CYS A 36 -9.67 2.07 9.00
C CYS A 36 -10.03 0.97 10.02
N GLY A 37 -10.52 1.31 11.21
CA GLY A 37 -10.79 0.35 12.28
C GLY A 37 -9.56 -0.41 12.76
N VAL A 38 -8.41 0.26 12.86
CA VAL A 38 -7.15 -0.29 13.39
C VAL A 38 -6.60 0.61 14.49
N THR A 39 -5.59 0.16 15.23
CA THR A 39 -4.91 1.03 16.20
C THR A 39 -3.96 2.01 15.50
N LYS A 40 -3.69 3.18 16.08
CA LYS A 40 -2.65 4.10 15.60
C LYS A 40 -1.29 3.42 15.44
N LYS A 41 -0.91 2.57 16.40
CA LYS A 41 0.34 1.79 16.34
C LYS A 41 0.36 0.90 15.10
N THR A 42 -0.73 0.22 14.80
CA THR A 42 -0.87 -0.63 13.60
C THR A 42 -0.69 0.19 12.33
N LEU A 43 -1.35 1.34 12.21
CA LEU A 43 -1.18 2.21 11.05
C LEU A 43 0.27 2.69 10.89
N ILE A 44 0.93 3.11 11.97
CA ILE A 44 2.35 3.53 11.95
C ILE A 44 3.25 2.41 11.42
N ARG A 45 3.04 1.18 11.87
CA ARG A 45 3.82 0.01 11.40
C ARG A 45 3.65 -0.21 9.90
N VAL A 46 2.42 -0.11 9.40
CA VAL A 46 2.12 -0.21 7.97
C VAL A 46 2.81 0.91 7.19
N GLU A 47 2.73 2.16 7.64
CA GLU A 47 3.39 3.29 6.98
C GLU A 47 4.92 3.17 6.93
N LYS A 48 5.51 2.40 7.84
CA LYS A 48 6.94 2.09 7.88
C LYS A 48 7.32 0.87 7.05
N GLY A 49 6.34 0.13 6.51
CA GLY A 49 6.59 -1.14 5.82
C GLY A 49 7.07 -2.25 6.75
N GLU A 50 6.72 -2.19 8.03
CA GLU A 50 7.01 -3.28 8.98
C GLU A 50 6.13 -4.50 8.70
N ASP A 51 6.57 -5.67 9.17
CA ASP A 51 5.81 -6.90 9.03
C ASP A 51 4.47 -6.81 9.79
N VAL A 52 3.39 -7.03 9.06
CA VAL A 52 2.00 -6.98 9.51
C VAL A 52 1.18 -7.96 8.69
N TYR A 53 0.09 -8.44 9.26
CA TYR A 53 -0.83 -9.30 8.52
C TYR A 53 -1.35 -8.61 7.27
N ILE A 54 -1.35 -9.33 6.14
CA ILE A 54 -1.88 -8.83 4.87
C ILE A 54 -3.34 -8.36 4.97
N SER A 55 -4.14 -9.00 5.82
CA SER A 55 -5.53 -8.58 6.12
C SER A 55 -5.61 -7.18 6.73
N THR A 56 -4.62 -6.80 7.54
CA THR A 56 -4.52 -5.46 8.13
C THR A 56 -4.20 -4.42 7.07
N VAL A 57 -3.29 -4.76 6.15
CA VAL A 57 -2.96 -3.90 5.00
C VAL A 57 -4.19 -3.65 4.16
N PHE A 58 -4.92 -4.70 3.75
CA PHE A 58 -6.15 -4.54 2.96
C PHE A 58 -7.23 -3.73 3.68
N LYS A 59 -7.37 -3.90 5.00
CA LYS A 59 -8.31 -3.10 5.79
C LYS A 59 -7.99 -1.60 5.71
N ILE A 60 -6.72 -1.24 5.80
CA ILE A 60 -6.25 0.15 5.71
C ILE A 60 -6.39 0.70 4.28
N LEU A 61 -6.04 -0.09 3.26
CA LEU A 61 -6.21 0.30 1.87
C LEU A 61 -7.67 0.62 1.57
N ASN A 62 -8.60 -0.25 1.97
CA ASN A 62 -10.03 -0.02 1.81
C ASN A 62 -10.51 1.21 2.60
N GLY A 63 -10.07 1.37 3.85
CA GLY A 63 -10.44 2.52 4.69
C GLY A 63 -9.94 3.87 4.16
N LEU A 64 -8.85 3.88 3.40
CA LEU A 64 -8.30 5.08 2.75
C LEU A 64 -8.75 5.25 1.29
N GLY A 65 -9.59 4.35 0.77
CA GLY A 65 -10.04 4.38 -0.62
C GLY A 65 -8.94 4.08 -1.66
N ILE A 66 -7.92 3.31 -1.28
CA ILE A 66 -6.82 2.91 -2.15
C ILE A 66 -7.19 1.59 -2.85
N ASN A 67 -7.16 1.59 -4.18
CA ASN A 67 -7.32 0.37 -4.99
C ASN A 67 -5.96 -0.12 -5.50
N ILE A 68 -5.73 -1.43 -5.47
CA ILE A 68 -4.54 -2.09 -6.02
C ILE A 68 -4.97 -2.99 -7.16
N VAL A 69 -4.35 -2.82 -8.33
CA VAL A 69 -4.56 -3.68 -9.49
C VAL A 69 -3.29 -4.50 -9.73
N ALA A 70 -3.42 -5.82 -9.71
CA ALA A 70 -2.33 -6.71 -10.05
C ALA A 70 -2.29 -6.93 -11.57
N GLY A 71 -1.12 -6.74 -12.18
CA GLY A 71 -0.83 -7.15 -13.55
C GLY A 71 0.19 -8.28 -13.56
N GLN A 72 0.10 -9.15 -14.57
CA GLN A 72 1.16 -10.13 -14.83
C GLN A 72 2.31 -9.42 -15.54
N HIS A 73 3.54 -9.61 -15.07
CA HIS A 73 4.71 -9.24 -15.85
C HIS A 73 4.84 -10.30 -16.96
N SER A 74 4.41 -9.96 -18.18
CA SER A 74 4.66 -10.83 -19.33
C SER A 74 6.14 -10.74 -19.66
N ASP A 75 6.95 -11.65 -19.12
CA ASP A 75 8.30 -11.88 -19.62
C ASP A 75 8.17 -12.49 -21.03
N ALA A 76 7.91 -11.64 -22.02
CA ALA A 76 7.92 -11.98 -23.43
C ALA A 76 9.37 -12.21 -23.89
N ASN A 77 10.00 -13.26 -23.35
CA ASN A 77 11.18 -13.86 -23.93
C ASN A 77 11.12 -15.38 -23.79
N ALA A 78 10.02 -15.96 -24.26
CA ALA A 78 10.05 -17.31 -24.81
C ALA A 78 10.55 -17.20 -26.26
N SER A 79 11.82 -16.83 -26.44
CA SER A 79 12.49 -17.15 -27.70
C SER A 79 12.66 -18.67 -27.72
N GLY A 80 11.65 -19.35 -28.25
CA GLY A 80 11.74 -20.77 -28.58
C GLY A 80 12.87 -20.95 -29.59
N TRP A 81 13.91 -21.68 -29.20
CA TRP A 81 14.88 -22.22 -30.14
C TRP A 81 14.40 -23.63 -30.47
N TYR A 82 13.67 -23.75 -31.56
CA TYR A 82 13.49 -25.00 -32.31
C TYR A 82 14.29 -24.91 -33.59
#